data_AF-D7CLE1-F1
#
_entry.id   AF-D7CLE1-F1
#
_cell.length_a   1.000
_cell.length_b   1.000
_cell.length_c   1.000
_cell.angle_alpha   90.00
_cell.angle_beta   90.00
_cell.angle_gamma   90.00
#
_symmetry.space_group_name_H-M   'P 1'
#
loop_
_entity.id
_entity.type
_entity.pdbx_description
1 polymer ?
#
loop_
_entity_poly.entity_id
_entity_poly.type
_entity_poly.pdbx_seq_one_letter_code
_entity_poly.pdbx_strand_id
1 'polypeptide(L)'
;MLVKGRDKRPTTMTDDNSVETVMARQKEINRLRLTLQEFGLDYDVLIKESPQNWAVLEAVKEAAFRLSEQIQLLSTVLISDVSQFESWLAQRVDLPLPYVRRHGHYLVAISLIVAHDLRHLLPYILPVKRRNTYGCN
;
A
#
# COMPACT_ATOMS: atom_id res chain seq x y z
N MET A 1 30.58 20.20 -44.77
CA MET A 1 29.16 20.07 -44.36
C MET A 1 28.71 18.66 -44.65
N LEU A 2 28.41 17.84 -43.64
CA LEU A 2 27.82 16.51 -43.80
C LEU A 2 26.65 16.40 -42.82
N VAL A 3 25.46 16.21 -43.38
CA VAL A 3 24.17 16.21 -42.69
C VAL A 3 23.71 14.77 -42.48
N LYS A 4 23.25 14.52 -41.24
CA LYS A 4 22.28 13.50 -40.77
C LYS A 4 22.61 12.01 -40.91
N GLY A 5 22.62 11.39 -39.73
CA GLY A 5 22.14 10.04 -39.47
C GLY A 5 21.95 9.84 -37.97
N ARG A 6 21.11 10.66 -37.31
CA ARG A 6 20.71 10.36 -35.93
C ARG A 6 19.70 9.22 -36.00
N ASP A 7 20.17 8.02 -35.64
CA ASP A 7 19.33 6.89 -35.27
C ASP A 7 18.27 7.35 -34.29
N LYS A 8 17.04 7.53 -34.79
CA LYS A 8 15.87 7.66 -33.95
C LYS A 8 15.53 6.26 -33.48
N ARG A 9 16.11 5.83 -32.36
CA ARG A 9 15.53 4.71 -31.61
C ARG A 9 14.10 5.11 -31.28
N PRO A 10 13.09 4.30 -31.60
CA PRO A 10 11.76 4.55 -31.08
C PRO A 10 11.84 4.29 -29.57
N THR A 11 11.97 5.36 -28.79
CA THR A 11 11.48 5.36 -27.41
C THR A 11 9.98 5.21 -27.51
N THR A 12 9.50 3.97 -27.48
CA THR A 12 8.12 3.67 -27.12
C THR A 12 7.91 4.20 -25.72
N MET A 13 7.48 5.46 -25.61
CA MET A 13 6.75 5.93 -24.45
C MET A 13 5.47 5.12 -24.44
N THR A 14 5.43 4.09 -23.61
CA THR A 14 4.21 3.33 -23.35
C THR A 14 3.20 4.32 -22.80
N ASP A 15 2.13 4.57 -23.56
CA ASP A 15 1.05 5.48 -23.16
C ASP A 15 0.31 4.82 -21.98
N ASP A 16 0.78 5.12 -20.77
CA ASP A 16 0.27 4.61 -19.48
C ASP A 16 -1.18 5.03 -19.18
N ASN A 17 -1.80 5.74 -20.13
CA ASN A 17 -3.15 6.31 -20.12
C ASN A 17 -4.10 5.68 -21.15
N SER A 18 -3.78 4.50 -21.67
CA SER A 18 -4.75 3.77 -22.50
C SER A 18 -6.08 3.60 -21.75
N VAL A 19 -7.20 3.66 -22.47
CA VAL A 19 -8.55 3.51 -21.88
C VAL A 19 -8.66 2.20 -21.09
N GLU A 20 -8.02 1.14 -21.57
CA GLU A 20 -7.95 -0.16 -20.89
C GLU A 20 -7.23 -0.09 -19.54
N THR A 21 -6.07 0.59 -19.49
CA THR A 21 -5.31 0.80 -18.24
C THR A 21 -6.12 1.60 -17.22
N VAL A 22 -6.83 2.63 -17.66
CA VAL A 22 -7.69 3.45 -16.79
C VAL A 22 -8.86 2.62 -16.24
N MET A 23 -9.52 1.83 -17.07
CA MET A 23 -10.61 0.95 -16.65
C MET A 23 -10.15 -0.15 -15.68
N ALA A 24 -8.97 -0.73 -15.92
CA ALA A 24 -8.37 -1.72 -15.04
C ALA A 24 -8.06 -1.13 -13.64
N ARG A 25 -7.46 0.08 -13.59
CA ARG A 25 -7.24 0.82 -12.33
C ARG A 25 -8.54 1.08 -11.59
N GLN A 26 -9.58 1.54 -12.29
CA GLN A 26 -10.88 1.81 -11.67
C GLN A 26 -11.53 0.55 -11.10
N LYS A 27 -11.39 -0.59 -11.78
CA LYS A 27 -11.88 -1.88 -11.29
C LYS A 27 -11.17 -2.30 -10.00
N GLU A 28 -9.86 -2.11 -9.89
CA GLU A 28 -9.11 -2.38 -8.65
C GLU A 28 -9.51 -1.45 -7.51
N ILE A 29 -9.68 -0.15 -7.78
CA ILE A 29 -10.16 0.83 -6.78
C ILE A 29 -11.55 0.43 -6.26
N ASN A 30 -12.45 0.02 -7.15
CA ASN A 30 -13.78 -0.43 -6.76
C ASN A 30 -13.73 -1.73 -5.96
N ARG A 31 -12.84 -2.67 -6.32
CA ARG A 31 -12.62 -3.90 -5.57
C ARG A 31 -12.10 -3.60 -4.17
N LEU A 32 -11.08 -2.75 -4.05
CA LEU A 32 -10.55 -2.31 -2.77
C LEU A 32 -11.63 -1.66 -1.92
N ARG A 33 -12.45 -0.77 -2.50
CA ARG A 33 -13.56 -0.12 -1.79
C ARG A 33 -14.53 -1.13 -1.19
N LEU A 34 -14.92 -2.15 -1.96
CA LEU A 34 -15.83 -3.20 -1.48
C LEU A 34 -15.17 -4.03 -0.37
N THR A 35 -13.90 -4.41 -0.54
CA THR A 35 -13.15 -5.14 0.49
C THR A 35 -13.05 -4.32 1.77
N LEU A 36 -12.68 -3.04 1.71
CA LEU A 36 -12.60 -2.17 2.89
C LEU A 36 -13.95 -2.08 3.62
N GLN A 37 -15.06 -2.02 2.89
CA GLN A 37 -16.41 -1.98 3.48
C GLN A 37 -16.73 -3.25 4.29
N GLU A 38 -16.24 -4.43 3.88
CA GLU A 38 -16.40 -5.67 4.65
C GLU A 38 -15.71 -5.60 6.02
N PHE A 39 -14.68 -4.76 6.15
CA PHE A 39 -13.96 -4.50 7.39
C PHE A 39 -14.43 -3.22 8.11
N GLY A 40 -15.53 -2.61 7.67
CA GLY A 40 -16.04 -1.36 8.24
C GLY A 40 -15.12 -0.15 8.01
N LEU A 41 -14.27 -0.19 6.98
CA LEU A 41 -13.33 0.87 6.65
C LEU A 41 -13.83 1.73 5.48
N ASP A 42 -13.59 3.03 5.58
CA ASP A 42 -13.82 4.01 4.52
C ASP A 42 -12.54 4.75 4.16
N TYR A 43 -12.53 5.45 3.02
CA TYR A 43 -11.35 6.20 2.58
C TYR A 43 -11.02 7.40 3.47
N ASP A 44 -12.01 8.00 4.13
CA ASP A 44 -11.80 9.19 4.97
C ASP A 44 -10.99 8.84 6.23
N VAL A 45 -11.28 7.69 6.84
CA VAL A 45 -10.51 7.09 7.93
C VAL A 45 -9.08 6.82 7.46
N LEU A 46 -8.90 6.21 6.28
CA LEU A 46 -7.56 5.92 5.76
C LEU A 46 -6.74 7.19 5.51
N ILE A 47 -7.36 8.26 5.00
CA ILE A 47 -6.69 9.54 4.78
C ILE A 47 -6.28 10.15 6.13
N LYS A 48 -7.18 10.15 7.11
CA LYS A 48 -6.94 10.70 8.45
C LYS A 48 -5.85 9.96 9.21
N GLU A 49 -5.81 8.63 9.06
CA GLU A 49 -4.87 7.75 9.73
C GLU A 49 -3.59 7.52 8.92
N SER A 50 -3.45 8.12 7.73
CA SER A 50 -2.23 8.00 6.94
C SER A 50 -1.03 8.67 7.64
N PRO A 51 0.11 7.96 7.81
CA PRO A 51 1.31 8.56 8.39
C PRO A 51 1.86 9.71 7.53
N GLN A 52 2.03 10.88 8.16
CA GLN A 52 2.60 12.06 7.50
C GLN A 52 4.14 12.07 7.54
N ASN A 53 4.73 11.39 8.53
CA ASN A 53 6.18 11.24 8.64
C ASN A 53 6.64 10.07 7.76
N TRP A 54 7.61 10.32 6.88
CA TRP A 54 8.11 9.31 5.94
C TRP A 54 8.63 8.05 6.63
N ALA A 55 9.40 8.17 7.73
CA ALA A 55 9.94 7.00 8.42
C ALA A 55 8.82 6.15 9.05
N VAL A 56 7.77 6.79 9.56
CA VAL A 56 6.58 6.09 10.08
C VAL A 56 5.79 5.43 8.95
N LEU A 57 5.62 6.13 7.82
CA LEU A 57 4.94 5.58 6.64
C LEU A 57 5.61 4.29 6.15
N GLU A 58 6.94 4.30 6.01
CA GLU A 58 7.68 3.12 5.55
C GLU A 58 7.65 1.98 6.58
N ALA A 59 7.76 2.28 7.88
CA ALA A 59 7.60 1.27 8.92
C ALA A 59 6.20 0.62 8.89
N VAL A 60 5.14 1.42 8.68
CA VAL A 60 3.77 0.92 8.55
C VAL A 60 3.60 0.07 7.28
N LYS A 61 4.18 0.46 6.14
CA LYS A 61 4.17 -0.35 4.92
C LYS A 61 4.88 -1.69 5.14
N GLU A 62 6.07 -1.70 5.74
CA GLU A 62 6.82 -2.94 6.03
C GLU A 62 6.05 -3.87 6.98
N ALA A 63 5.36 -3.32 7.96
CA ALA A 63 4.48 -4.08 8.85
C ALA A 63 3.27 -4.65 8.10
N ALA A 64 2.63 -3.87 7.23
CA ALA A 64 1.48 -4.29 6.44
C ALA A 64 1.82 -5.42 5.45
N PHE A 65 3.00 -5.40 4.83
CA PHE A 65 3.47 -6.50 3.98
C PHE A 65 3.56 -7.81 4.75
N ARG A 66 4.11 -7.79 5.98
CA ARG A 66 4.15 -8.97 6.85
C ARG A 66 2.76 -9.42 7.29
N LEU A 67 1.87 -8.47 7.59
CA LEU A 67 0.49 -8.78 7.96
C LEU A 67 -0.31 -9.40 6.81
N SER A 68 -0.02 -9.05 5.55
CA SER A 68 -0.73 -9.56 4.38
C SER A 68 -0.67 -11.10 4.25
N GLU A 69 0.39 -11.73 4.77
CA GLU A 69 0.53 -13.18 4.82
C GLU A 69 -0.46 -13.85 5.81
N GLN A 70 -1.01 -13.06 6.73
CA GLN A 70 -1.90 -13.49 7.81
C GLN A 70 -3.33 -12.95 7.63
N ILE A 71 -3.70 -12.51 6.43
CA ILE A 71 -4.96 -11.78 6.18
C ILE A 71 -6.22 -12.57 6.57
N GLN A 72 -6.19 -13.90 6.51
CA GLN A 72 -7.33 -14.74 6.89
C GLN A 72 -7.62 -14.62 8.40
N LEU A 73 -6.59 -14.51 9.23
CA LEU A 73 -6.71 -14.35 10.67
C LEU A 73 -7.25 -12.95 11.03
N LEU A 74 -6.88 -11.94 10.24
CA LEU A 74 -7.38 -10.57 10.39
C LEU A 74 -8.91 -10.52 10.24
N SER A 75 -9.45 -11.19 9.22
CA SER A 75 -10.91 -11.33 9.04
C SER A 75 -11.58 -11.99 10.22
N THR A 76 -10.98 -13.05 10.80
CA THR A 76 -11.56 -13.71 11.97
C THR A 76 -11.64 -12.78 13.18
N VAL A 77 -10.61 -11.98 13.43
CA VAL A 77 -10.54 -11.11 14.62
C VAL A 77 -11.49 -9.93 14.52
N LEU A 78 -11.55 -9.30 13.34
CA LEU A 78 -12.46 -8.16 13.11
C LEU A 78 -13.94 -8.56 13.18
N ILE A 79 -14.28 -9.80 12.84
CA ILE A 79 -15.65 -10.33 12.97
C ILE A 79 -15.96 -10.74 14.42
N SER A 80 -14.97 -11.25 15.17
CA SER A 80 -15.19 -11.89 16.47
C SER A 80 -15.17 -10.92 17.66
N ASP A 81 -14.22 -9.98 17.68
CA ASP A 81 -14.09 -8.99 18.77
C ASP A 81 -13.20 -7.81 18.33
N VAL A 82 -13.83 -6.75 17.83
CA VAL A 82 -13.15 -5.51 17.40
C VAL A 82 -12.38 -4.84 18.55
N SER A 83 -12.76 -5.06 19.81
CA SER A 83 -12.06 -4.43 20.95
C SER A 83 -10.65 -4.99 21.16
N GLN A 84 -10.39 -6.21 20.67
CA GLN A 84 -9.07 -6.84 20.74
C GLN A 84 -8.20 -6.56 19.50
N PHE A 85 -8.76 -5.92 18.48
CA PHE A 85 -8.07 -5.69 17.21
C PHE A 85 -6.72 -4.98 17.38
N GLU A 86 -6.66 -3.90 18.15
CA GLU A 86 -5.41 -3.15 18.38
C GLU A 86 -4.33 -4.00 19.06
N SER A 87 -4.72 -4.74 20.11
CA SER A 87 -3.84 -5.61 20.88
C SER A 87 -3.35 -6.78 20.03
N TRP A 88 -4.26 -7.39 19.26
CA TRP A 88 -3.95 -8.47 18.33
C TRP A 88 -2.98 -8.03 17.24
N LEU A 89 -3.18 -6.80 16.72
CA LEU A 89 -2.35 -6.21 15.69
C LEU A 89 -0.95 -5.91 16.26
N ALA A 90 -0.86 -5.25 17.41
CA ALA A 90 0.40 -4.90 18.08
C ALA A 90 1.27 -6.12 18.44
N GLN A 91 0.69 -7.30 18.61
CA GLN A 91 1.44 -8.55 18.83
C GLN A 91 2.06 -9.13 17.55
N ARG A 92 1.56 -8.73 16.37
CA ARG A 92 1.95 -9.28 15.07
C ARG A 92 2.80 -8.35 14.24
N VAL A 93 2.66 -7.06 14.48
CA VAL A 93 3.47 -6.04 13.81
C VAL A 93 4.52 -5.52 14.76
N ASP A 94 5.75 -5.41 14.26
CA ASP A 94 6.86 -4.80 14.99
C ASP A 94 6.74 -3.27 14.93
N LEU A 95 5.69 -2.74 15.58
CA LEU A 95 5.40 -1.31 15.68
C LEU A 95 5.04 -0.93 17.12
N PRO A 96 5.47 0.27 17.59
CA PRO A 96 5.02 0.78 18.88
C PRO A 96 3.50 0.88 18.96
N LEU A 97 2.91 0.50 20.10
CA LEU A 97 1.46 0.54 20.30
C LEU A 97 0.79 1.89 19.92
N PRO A 98 1.37 3.07 20.20
CA PRO A 98 0.79 4.33 19.75
C PRO A 98 0.67 4.45 18.22
N TYR A 99 1.57 3.84 17.46
CA TYR A 99 1.50 3.82 16.00
C TYR A 99 0.43 2.86 15.52
N VAL A 100 0.32 1.69 16.15
CA VAL A 100 -0.74 0.72 15.86
C VAL A 100 -2.13 1.33 16.10
N ARG A 101 -2.32 2.04 17.22
CA ARG A 101 -3.59 2.73 17.53
C ARG A 101 -3.94 3.83 16.54
N ARG A 102 -2.94 4.57 16.07
CA ARG A 102 -3.15 5.74 15.20
C ARG A 102 -3.25 5.38 13.71
N HIS A 103 -2.62 4.28 13.30
CA HIS A 103 -2.42 3.92 11.90
C HIS A 103 -2.92 2.51 11.58
N GLY A 104 -3.66 1.88 12.49
CA GLY A 104 -4.07 0.47 12.40
C GLY A 104 -4.97 0.20 11.19
N HIS A 105 -5.93 1.07 10.90
CA HIS A 105 -6.80 0.89 9.73
C HIS A 105 -6.03 1.12 8.43
N TYR A 106 -5.12 2.09 8.42
CA TYR A 106 -4.23 2.34 7.28
C TYR A 106 -3.32 1.12 7.00
N LEU A 107 -2.76 0.53 8.05
CA LEU A 107 -1.96 -0.70 7.97
C LEU A 107 -2.78 -1.87 7.40
N VAL A 108 -4.01 -2.07 7.88
CA VAL A 108 -4.93 -3.08 7.36
C VAL A 108 -5.23 -2.86 5.87
N ALA A 109 -5.52 -1.63 5.46
CA ALA A 109 -5.80 -1.31 4.07
C ALA A 109 -4.64 -1.68 3.15
N ILE A 110 -3.40 -1.34 3.52
CA ILE A 110 -2.20 -1.75 2.76
C ILE A 110 -2.10 -3.27 2.70
N SER A 111 -2.33 -3.95 3.81
CA SER A 111 -2.25 -5.42 3.89
C SER A 111 -3.24 -6.09 2.95
N LEU A 112 -4.47 -5.55 2.84
CA LEU A 112 -5.50 -6.02 1.93
C LEU A 112 -5.10 -5.82 0.46
N ILE A 113 -4.53 -4.66 0.12
CA ILE A 113 -4.04 -4.38 -1.24
C ILE A 113 -3.00 -5.45 -1.66
N VAL A 114 -2.08 -5.79 -0.75
CA VAL A 114 -1.06 -6.82 -1.00
C VAL A 114 -1.68 -8.21 -1.10
N ALA A 115 -2.52 -8.59 -0.13
CA ALA A 115 -3.11 -9.93 -0.08
C ALA A 115 -4.03 -10.25 -1.26
N HIS A 116 -4.69 -9.23 -1.84
CA HIS A 116 -5.58 -9.40 -3.00
C HIS A 116 -4.89 -9.20 -4.36
N ASP A 117 -3.57 -9.00 -4.39
CA ASP A 117 -2.76 -8.76 -5.60
C ASP A 117 -3.34 -7.63 -6.48
N LEU A 118 -3.62 -6.47 -5.87
CA LEU A 118 -4.10 -5.29 -6.62
C LEU A 118 -2.93 -4.58 -7.31
N ARG A 119 -2.51 -5.15 -8.45
CA ARG A 119 -1.24 -4.84 -9.13
C ARG A 119 -1.06 -3.38 -9.52
N HIS A 120 -2.13 -2.67 -9.85
CA HIS A 120 -2.01 -1.25 -10.20
C HIS A 120 -1.84 -0.37 -8.97
N LEU A 121 -2.21 -0.86 -7.78
CA LEU A 121 -2.06 -0.15 -6.51
C LEU A 121 -0.73 -0.48 -5.80
N LEU A 122 -0.17 -1.68 -6.02
CA LEU A 122 1.10 -2.11 -5.42
C LEU A 122 2.25 -1.09 -5.55
N PRO A 123 2.51 -0.45 -6.71
CA PRO A 123 3.61 0.49 -6.85
C PRO A 123 3.57 1.68 -5.88
N TYR A 124 2.38 2.05 -5.39
CA TYR A 124 2.18 3.17 -4.48
C TYR A 124 2.41 2.81 -3.00
N ILE A 125 2.40 1.52 -2.68
CA ILE A 125 2.46 1.03 -1.30
C ILE A 125 3.68 0.15 -1.00
N LEU A 126 4.47 -0.21 -2.01
CA LEU A 126 5.73 -0.93 -1.80
C LEU A 126 6.67 -0.13 -0.88
N PRO A 127 7.26 -0.77 0.15
CA PRO A 127 8.24 -0.11 1.00
C PRO A 127 9.46 0.31 0.19
N VAL A 128 9.91 1.54 0.40
CA VAL A 128 11.09 2.11 -0.25
C VAL A 128 12.16 2.32 0.79
N LYS A 129 13.24 1.56 0.71
CA LYS A 129 14.46 1.88 1.47
C LYS A 129 15.07 3.15 0.88
N ARG A 130 15.25 4.19 1.70
CA ARG A 130 16.09 5.33 1.31
C ARG A 130 17.47 4.78 0.95
N ARG A 131 17.88 4.92 -0.31
CA ARG A 131 19.31 4.90 -0.62
C ARG A 131 19.89 6.09 0.15
N ASN A 132 20.80 5.83 1.09
CA ASN A 132 21.68 6.88 1.59
C ASN A 132 22.40 7.46 0.37
N THR A 133 21.99 8.63 -0.10
CA THR A 133 22.72 9.40 -1.12
C THR A 133 23.99 10.04 -0.56
N TYR A 134 24.39 9.67 0.65
CA TYR A 134 25.71 9.94 1.21
C TYR A 134 26.50 8.63 1.27
N GLY A 135 26.94 8.17 0.11
CA GLY A 135 28.11 7.31 0.00
C GLY A 135 29.34 8.17 0.21
N CYS A 136 29.73 8.40 1.47
CA CYS A 136 31.09 8.71 1.82
C CYS A 136 31.70 7.42 2.38
N ASN A 137 32.48 6.75 1.54
CA ASN A 137 33.71 6.06 1.89
C ASN A 137 34.58 6.03 0.63
#